data_AF-A0A147F1R6-F1
#
_entry.id   AF-A0A147F1R6-F1
#
_cell.length_a   1.000
_cell.length_b   1.000
_cell.length_c   1.000
_cell.angle_alpha   90.00
_cell.angle_beta   90.00
_cell.angle_gamma   90.00
#
_symmetry.space_group_name_H-M   'P 1'
#
loop_
_entity.id
_entity.type
_entity.pdbx_description
1 polymer ?
#
loop_
_entity_poly.entity_id
_entity_poly.type
_entity_poly.pdbx_seq_one_letter_code
_entity_poly.pdbx_strand_id
1 'polypeptide(L)'
;MRRQNFTDDTVDYAAVGATQAPDLMQYPPEHSVPAEDAWRIGSGEERFAAASELLLSWAPLRSGDLSISDVRPASGGGYSGVGFDAEGAPVAPSSLEPEQRFAADGTPFVSPGAGVRLHGKVDGHRADAELRVISVFEEPRRVGFILGTVGHSIVSGEELFVVEWRDNDEVWFVVRAFDRPTVPSYRLFASRLRRRRRALFSQYLRAISPLYTS
;
A
#
# COMPACT_ATOMS: atom_id res chain seq x y z
N MET A 1 -12.62 26.47 -19.02
CA MET A 1 -11.78 25.26 -19.05
C MET A 1 -10.47 25.59 -18.33
N ARG A 2 -10.37 25.24 -17.04
CA ARG A 2 -9.22 25.60 -16.19
C ARG A 2 -8.10 24.61 -16.48
N ARG A 3 -6.96 25.07 -17.02
CA ARG A 3 -5.73 24.26 -17.10
C ARG A 3 -5.39 23.83 -15.67
N GLN A 4 -5.45 22.53 -15.40
CA GLN A 4 -4.91 21.98 -14.17
C GLN A 4 -3.38 22.05 -14.27
N ASN A 5 -2.73 22.53 -13.21
CA ASN A 5 -1.28 22.59 -13.14
C ASN A 5 -0.72 21.15 -13.16
N PHE A 6 0.39 20.97 -13.87
CA PHE A 6 1.25 19.80 -13.74
C PHE A 6 1.73 19.76 -12.27
N THR A 7 1.14 18.87 -11.47
CA THR A 7 1.63 18.59 -10.12
C THR A 7 2.80 17.63 -10.28
N ASP A 8 3.93 17.94 -9.65
CA ASP A 8 5.06 17.02 -9.55
C ASP A 8 4.58 15.77 -8.80
N ASP A 9 4.34 14.71 -9.57
CA ASP A 9 3.77 13.45 -9.14
C ASP A 9 4.90 12.52 -8.62
N THR A 10 5.78 13.07 -7.80
CA THR A 10 6.86 12.33 -7.13
C THR A 10 6.50 12.08 -5.67
N VAL A 11 7.02 10.99 -5.10
CA VAL A 11 6.83 10.69 -3.67
C VAL A 11 7.57 11.71 -2.79
N ASP A 12 7.08 11.92 -1.56
CA ASP A 12 7.64 12.91 -0.63
C ASP A 12 8.76 12.36 0.28
N TYR A 13 9.28 11.17 -0.02
CA TYR A 13 10.36 10.49 0.69
C TYR A 13 11.43 9.94 -0.27
N ALA A 14 12.64 9.72 0.25
CA ALA A 14 13.80 9.35 -0.57
C ALA A 14 13.99 7.82 -0.76
N ALA A 15 13.63 7.02 0.25
CA ALA A 15 13.92 5.58 0.28
C ALA A 15 12.83 4.75 -0.41
N VAL A 16 12.68 4.91 -1.73
CA VAL A 16 11.69 4.20 -2.57
C VAL A 16 12.02 2.71 -2.64
N GLY A 17 11.03 1.86 -2.37
CA GLY A 17 11.15 0.41 -2.35
C GLY A 17 11.72 -0.17 -1.06
N ALA A 18 12.04 0.66 -0.06
CA ALA A 18 12.68 0.18 1.17
C ALA A 18 11.80 -0.76 1.99
N THR A 19 10.47 -0.76 1.80
CA THR A 19 9.58 -1.73 2.44
C THR A 19 9.81 -3.18 1.99
N GLN A 20 10.53 -3.40 0.89
CA GLN A 20 10.93 -4.75 0.46
C GLN A 20 12.20 -5.24 1.15
N ALA A 21 13.04 -4.33 1.65
CA ALA A 21 14.34 -4.68 2.22
C ALA A 21 14.18 -5.67 3.39
N PRO A 22 14.90 -6.79 3.42
CA PRO A 22 14.76 -7.80 4.48
C PRO A 22 15.17 -7.26 5.86
N ASP A 23 16.02 -6.24 5.88
CA ASP A 23 16.55 -5.61 7.08
C ASP A 23 15.81 -4.34 7.50
N LEU A 24 14.68 -3.99 6.86
CA LEU A 24 13.86 -2.80 7.16
C LEU A 24 13.64 -2.57 8.67
N MET A 25 13.37 -3.65 9.42
CA MET A 25 13.08 -3.56 10.86
C MET A 25 14.32 -3.22 11.69
N GLN A 26 15.51 -3.58 11.21
CA GLN A 26 16.79 -3.32 11.87
C GLN A 26 17.42 -2.00 11.39
N TYR A 27 17.32 -1.71 10.09
CA TYR A 27 17.90 -0.55 9.43
C TYR A 27 16.84 0.22 8.62
N PRO A 28 15.88 0.86 9.29
CA PRO A 28 14.88 1.66 8.61
C PRO A 28 15.49 2.91 7.96
N PRO A 29 14.84 3.50 6.94
CA PRO A 29 15.22 4.79 6.39
C PRO A 29 15.37 5.87 7.47
N GLU A 30 16.25 6.84 7.22
CA GLU A 30 16.61 7.85 8.21
C GLU A 30 15.38 8.59 8.77
N HIS A 31 15.32 8.72 10.10
CA HIS A 31 14.23 9.38 10.83
C HIS A 31 12.83 8.79 10.59
N SER A 32 12.75 7.54 10.13
CA SER A 32 11.50 6.80 10.00
C SER A 32 11.32 5.78 11.12
N VAL A 33 10.09 5.33 11.33
CA VAL A 33 9.74 4.26 12.27
C VAL A 33 9.23 3.07 11.46
N PRO A 34 9.92 1.91 11.44
CA PRO A 34 9.46 0.75 10.71
C PRO A 34 8.34 0.02 11.46
N ALA A 35 7.59 -0.81 10.74
CA ALA A 35 6.66 -1.79 11.27
C ALA A 35 6.39 -2.88 10.26
N GLU A 36 5.99 -4.02 10.81
CA GLU A 36 5.52 -5.17 10.07
C GLU A 36 4.49 -5.88 10.95
N ASP A 37 3.37 -6.26 10.35
CA ASP A 37 2.46 -7.25 10.92
C ASP A 37 2.12 -8.28 9.84
N ALA A 38 1.96 -9.53 10.26
CA ALA A 38 1.62 -10.65 9.41
C ALA A 38 0.54 -11.51 10.07
N TRP A 39 -0.51 -11.83 9.33
CA TRP A 39 -1.63 -12.63 9.83
C TRP A 39 -1.94 -13.77 8.87
N ARG A 40 -2.13 -14.97 9.42
CA ARG A 40 -2.74 -16.07 8.67
C ARG A 40 -4.22 -15.75 8.45
N ILE A 41 -4.63 -15.69 7.18
CA ILE A 41 -5.99 -15.34 6.75
C ILE A 41 -6.75 -16.53 6.15
N GLY A 42 -6.15 -17.72 6.13
CA GLY A 42 -6.78 -18.98 5.73
C GLY A 42 -5.77 -19.97 5.13
N SER A 43 -6.23 -20.80 4.20
CA SER A 43 -5.43 -21.78 3.45
C SER A 43 -6.03 -22.05 2.07
N GLY A 44 -5.23 -22.56 1.15
CA GLY A 44 -5.66 -22.97 -0.19
C GLY A 44 -5.67 -21.86 -1.25
N GLU A 45 -5.65 -22.30 -2.52
CA GLU A 45 -5.63 -21.44 -3.71
C GLU A 45 -6.86 -20.51 -3.79
N GLU A 46 -8.06 -21.02 -3.51
CA GLU A 46 -9.29 -20.21 -3.54
C GLU A 46 -9.22 -19.02 -2.58
N ARG A 47 -8.64 -19.24 -1.39
CA ARG A 47 -8.48 -18.18 -0.40
C ARG A 47 -7.44 -17.16 -0.84
N PHE A 48 -6.33 -17.63 -1.42
CA PHE A 48 -5.28 -16.78 -1.98
C PHE A 48 -5.84 -15.90 -3.11
N ALA A 49 -6.57 -16.48 -4.05
CA ALA A 49 -7.19 -15.76 -5.17
C ALA A 49 -8.18 -14.70 -4.68
N ALA A 50 -9.09 -15.06 -3.77
CA ALA A 50 -10.07 -14.12 -3.22
C ALA A 50 -9.43 -12.97 -2.44
N ALA A 51 -8.40 -13.25 -1.62
CA ALA A 51 -7.68 -12.22 -0.88
C ALA A 51 -6.87 -11.29 -1.80
N SER A 52 -6.28 -11.83 -2.86
CA SER A 52 -5.55 -11.09 -3.88
C SER A 52 -6.46 -10.14 -4.65
N GLU A 53 -7.67 -10.58 -5.00
CA GLU A 53 -8.66 -9.75 -5.68
C GLU A 53 -9.16 -8.61 -4.78
N LEU A 54 -9.43 -8.87 -3.49
CA LEU A 54 -9.75 -7.83 -2.52
C LEU A 54 -8.60 -6.82 -2.39
N LEU A 55 -7.36 -7.30 -2.35
CA LEU A 55 -6.20 -6.45 -2.24
C LEU A 55 -6.06 -5.51 -3.45
N LEU A 56 -6.09 -6.06 -4.67
CA LEU A 56 -5.92 -5.30 -5.91
C LEU A 56 -7.13 -4.42 -6.27
N SER A 57 -8.29 -4.64 -5.65
CA SER A 57 -9.47 -3.78 -5.76
C SER A 57 -9.55 -2.71 -4.66
N TRP A 58 -8.44 -2.46 -3.97
CA TRP A 58 -8.26 -1.42 -2.95
C TRP A 58 -9.00 -1.65 -1.63
N ALA A 59 -9.43 -2.87 -1.31
CA ALA A 59 -10.22 -3.14 -0.10
C ALA A 59 -9.61 -2.56 1.20
N PRO A 60 -8.28 -2.65 1.46
CA PRO A 60 -7.68 -2.04 2.65
C PRO A 60 -7.96 -0.54 2.80
N LEU A 61 -8.01 0.20 1.69
CA LEU A 61 -8.20 1.66 1.68
C LEU A 61 -9.67 2.07 1.49
N ARG A 62 -10.60 1.12 1.37
CA ARG A 62 -12.03 1.35 1.09
C ARG A 62 -12.96 0.78 2.15
N SER A 63 -12.42 0.53 3.35
CA SER A 63 -13.13 -0.15 4.43
C SER A 63 -13.32 0.74 5.65
N GLY A 64 -14.42 0.52 6.38
CA GLY A 64 -14.78 1.34 7.54
C GLY A 64 -15.00 2.81 7.15
N ASP A 65 -14.34 3.71 7.87
CA ASP A 65 -14.37 5.16 7.64
C ASP A 65 -13.39 5.62 6.53
N LEU A 66 -12.69 4.69 5.87
CA LEU A 66 -11.76 4.99 4.78
C LEU A 66 -12.47 4.93 3.43
N SER A 67 -12.15 5.91 2.58
CA SER A 67 -12.55 5.89 1.17
C SER A 67 -11.46 6.45 0.28
N ILE A 68 -11.42 5.98 -0.96
CA ILE A 68 -10.53 6.51 -1.99
C ILE A 68 -11.31 7.34 -3.00
N SER A 69 -10.65 8.35 -3.57
CA SER A 69 -11.15 9.12 -4.70
C SER A 69 -10.01 9.45 -5.67
N ASP A 70 -10.36 9.97 -6.84
CA ASP A 70 -9.38 10.47 -7.84
C ASP A 70 -8.33 9.40 -8.20
N VAL A 71 -8.79 8.16 -8.41
CA VAL A 71 -7.92 7.06 -8.84
C VAL A 71 -7.53 7.31 -10.30
N ARG A 72 -6.28 7.72 -10.50
CA ARG A 72 -5.71 8.10 -11.78
C ARG A 72 -4.68 7.04 -12.18
N PRO A 73 -4.96 6.18 -13.18
CA PRO A 73 -3.95 5.27 -13.72
C PRO A 73 -2.72 6.05 -14.21
N ALA A 74 -1.55 5.41 -14.24
CA ALA A 74 -0.37 6.02 -14.83
C ALA A 74 -0.69 6.42 -16.28
N SER A 75 -0.55 7.70 -16.61
CA SER A 75 -0.70 8.17 -17.99
C SER A 75 0.51 7.69 -18.77
N GLY A 76 0.34 7.10 -19.96
CA GLY A 76 1.45 6.66 -20.81
C GLY A 76 2.46 7.79 -21.05
N GLY A 77 3.58 7.77 -20.29
CA GLY A 77 4.57 8.85 -20.21
C GLY A 77 4.92 9.30 -18.78
N GLY A 78 4.15 8.92 -17.76
CA GLY A 78 4.45 9.09 -16.34
C GLY A 78 5.04 7.82 -15.72
N TYR A 79 5.56 7.96 -14.48
CA TYR A 79 6.20 6.92 -13.66
C TYR A 79 5.65 5.50 -13.91
N SER A 80 6.46 4.63 -14.53
CA SER A 80 6.11 3.25 -14.91
C SER A 80 6.10 2.26 -13.74
N GLY A 81 6.32 2.73 -12.52
CA GLY A 81 6.68 1.86 -11.40
C GLY A 81 8.13 1.39 -11.44
N VAL A 82 8.54 0.77 -10.34
CA VAL A 82 9.78 -0.01 -10.23
C VAL A 82 9.39 -1.47 -10.05
N GLY A 83 9.86 -2.36 -10.92
CA GLY A 83 9.75 -3.80 -10.69
C GLY A 83 10.82 -4.25 -9.70
N PHE A 84 10.59 -5.35 -9.00
CA PHE A 84 11.61 -5.95 -8.14
C PHE A 84 11.68 -7.46 -8.44
N ASP A 85 12.89 -8.02 -8.44
CA ASP A 85 13.08 -9.47 -8.53
C ASP A 85 12.81 -10.16 -7.19
N ALA A 86 12.97 -11.49 -7.15
CA ALA A 86 12.73 -12.30 -5.95
C ALA A 86 13.67 -11.92 -4.79
N GLU A 87 14.82 -11.32 -5.10
CA GLU A 87 15.83 -10.84 -4.17
C GLU A 87 15.60 -9.38 -3.74
N GLY A 88 14.58 -8.71 -4.28
CA GLY A 88 14.23 -7.32 -3.97
C GLY A 88 15.12 -6.29 -4.68
N ALA A 89 15.88 -6.67 -5.70
CA ALA A 89 16.64 -5.73 -6.51
C ALA A 89 15.74 -5.04 -7.55
N PRO A 90 15.90 -3.72 -7.77
CA PRO A 90 15.08 -2.99 -8.71
C PRO A 90 15.38 -3.45 -10.14
N VAL A 91 14.35 -3.92 -10.83
CA VAL A 91 14.38 -4.31 -12.24
C VAL A 91 13.47 -3.40 -13.06
N ALA A 92 13.82 -3.23 -14.35
CA ALA A 92 12.97 -2.50 -15.27
C ALA A 92 11.58 -3.15 -15.30
N PRO A 93 10.48 -2.37 -15.16
CA PRO A 93 9.14 -2.93 -15.22
C PRO A 93 8.95 -3.64 -16.56
N SER A 94 8.36 -4.84 -16.53
CA SER A 94 8.05 -5.60 -17.74
C SER A 94 7.15 -4.75 -18.64
N SER A 95 7.57 -4.49 -19.88
CA SER A 95 6.88 -3.59 -20.83
C SER A 95 5.53 -4.10 -21.33
N LEU A 96 5.03 -5.21 -20.78
CA LEU A 96 3.65 -5.65 -20.97
C LEU A 96 2.82 -4.88 -19.94
N GLU A 97 2.27 -3.72 -20.34
CA GLU A 97 1.21 -3.09 -19.54
C GLU A 97 0.05 -4.08 -19.48
N PRO A 98 -0.26 -4.69 -18.32
CA PRO A 98 -1.41 -5.56 -18.23
C PRO A 98 -2.67 -4.75 -18.56
N GLU A 99 -3.62 -5.36 -19.25
CA GLU A 99 -4.91 -4.72 -19.51
C GLU A 99 -5.51 -4.24 -18.17
N GLN A 100 -5.84 -2.95 -18.11
CA GLN A 100 -6.37 -2.33 -16.90
C GLN A 100 -7.68 -3.03 -16.51
N ARG A 101 -7.68 -3.72 -15.36
CA ARG A 101 -8.87 -4.31 -14.76
C ARG A 101 -9.66 -3.26 -13.98
N PHE A 102 -10.96 -3.48 -13.88
CA PHE A 102 -11.89 -2.59 -13.18
C PHE A 102 -12.78 -3.39 -12.23
N ALA A 103 -13.07 -2.80 -11.07
CA ALA A 103 -14.08 -3.30 -10.16
C ALA A 103 -15.49 -3.05 -10.71
N ALA A 104 -16.49 -3.72 -10.12
CA ALA A 104 -17.89 -3.61 -10.54
C ALA A 104 -18.44 -2.17 -10.50
N ASP A 105 -17.86 -1.30 -9.67
CA ASP A 105 -18.22 0.11 -9.56
C ASP A 105 -17.46 1.04 -10.54
N GLY A 106 -16.65 0.47 -11.44
CA GLY A 106 -15.85 1.20 -12.42
C GLY A 106 -14.51 1.73 -11.88
N THR A 107 -14.15 1.46 -10.63
CA THR A 107 -12.84 1.83 -10.08
C THR A 107 -11.75 0.95 -10.72
N PRO A 108 -10.68 1.52 -11.30
CA PRO A 108 -9.58 0.72 -11.80
C PRO A 108 -8.89 -0.03 -10.65
N PHE A 109 -8.51 -1.27 -10.90
CA PHE A 109 -7.64 -2.04 -10.02
C PHE A 109 -6.30 -1.32 -9.86
N VAL A 110 -5.61 -1.62 -8.77
CA VAL A 110 -4.26 -1.14 -8.50
C VAL A 110 -3.36 -1.42 -9.71
N SER A 111 -2.71 -0.37 -10.23
CA SER A 111 -1.75 -0.45 -11.32
C SER A 111 -0.49 0.36 -10.99
N PRO A 112 0.70 -0.04 -11.49
CA PRO A 112 1.93 0.71 -11.25
C PRO A 112 1.76 2.19 -11.63
N GLY A 113 2.22 3.07 -10.75
CA GLY A 113 2.14 4.53 -10.93
C GLY A 113 0.77 5.16 -10.71
N ALA A 114 -0.28 4.38 -10.44
CA ALA A 114 -1.59 4.94 -10.15
C ALA A 114 -1.55 5.90 -8.95
N GLY A 115 -2.10 7.10 -9.13
CA GLY A 115 -2.28 8.08 -8.07
C GLY A 115 -3.67 7.94 -7.44
N VAL A 116 -3.78 8.16 -6.13
CA VAL A 116 -5.05 8.05 -5.40
C VAL A 116 -5.11 9.03 -4.22
N ARG A 117 -6.30 9.55 -3.92
CA ARG A 117 -6.58 10.32 -2.69
C ARG A 117 -7.27 9.43 -1.68
N LEU A 118 -6.64 9.23 -0.53
CA LEU A 118 -7.24 8.58 0.63
C LEU A 118 -7.92 9.63 1.51
N HIS A 119 -9.12 9.31 1.97
CA HIS A 119 -9.91 10.13 2.88
C HIS A 119 -10.37 9.34 4.10
N GLY A 120 -10.46 10.03 5.23
CA GLY A 120 -11.14 9.51 6.42
C GLY A 120 -10.22 9.35 7.63
N LYS A 121 -10.62 8.45 8.52
CA LYS A 121 -9.98 8.22 9.82
C LYS A 121 -10.13 6.77 10.26
N VAL A 122 -9.25 6.31 11.14
CA VAL A 122 -9.38 5.01 11.82
C VAL A 122 -9.10 5.21 13.30
N ASP A 123 -9.99 4.73 14.17
CA ASP A 123 -9.93 4.93 15.62
C ASP A 123 -9.65 6.39 16.05
N GLY A 124 -10.27 7.36 15.34
CA GLY A 124 -10.08 8.79 15.58
C GLY A 124 -8.78 9.38 15.03
N HIS A 125 -7.89 8.58 14.44
CA HIS A 125 -6.68 9.05 13.78
C HIS A 125 -6.92 9.35 12.30
N ARG A 126 -6.54 10.54 11.84
CA ARG A 126 -6.66 10.92 10.42
C ARG A 126 -5.81 10.03 9.53
N ALA A 127 -6.40 9.66 8.39
CA ALA A 127 -5.80 8.86 7.35
C ALA A 127 -5.71 9.59 6.00
N ASP A 128 -6.16 10.84 5.91
CA ASP A 128 -6.09 11.62 4.67
C ASP A 128 -4.67 11.63 4.10
N ALA A 129 -4.55 11.34 2.80
CA ALA A 129 -3.27 11.32 2.10
C ALA A 129 -3.47 11.41 0.58
N GLU A 130 -2.48 11.95 -0.13
CA GLU A 130 -2.28 11.72 -1.55
C GLU A 130 -1.19 10.65 -1.69
N LEU A 131 -1.51 9.56 -2.39
CA LEU A 131 -0.72 8.34 -2.45
C LEU A 131 -0.44 7.96 -3.90
N ARG A 132 0.63 7.20 -4.11
CA ARG A 132 1.02 6.63 -5.41
C ARG A 132 1.42 5.17 -5.29
N VAL A 133 0.98 4.36 -6.24
CA VAL A 133 1.42 2.98 -6.38
C VAL A 133 2.83 2.96 -6.95
N ILE A 134 3.79 2.47 -6.16
CA ILE A 134 5.21 2.42 -6.50
C ILE A 134 5.53 1.20 -7.33
N SER A 135 4.91 0.06 -6.99
CA SER A 135 5.11 -1.23 -7.61
C SER A 135 3.89 -2.11 -7.39
N VAL A 136 3.63 -3.02 -8.33
CA VAL A 136 2.62 -4.08 -8.24
C VAL A 136 3.27 -5.36 -8.73
N PHE A 137 3.03 -6.46 -8.04
CA PHE A 137 3.50 -7.78 -8.45
C PHE A 137 2.38 -8.81 -8.27
N GLU A 138 2.23 -9.66 -9.27
CA GLU A 138 1.23 -10.73 -9.33
C GLU A 138 1.91 -12.04 -9.71
N GLU A 139 2.52 -12.70 -8.72
CA GLU A 139 3.17 -13.99 -8.87
C GLU A 139 2.19 -15.12 -8.48
N PRO A 140 2.42 -16.38 -8.93
CA PRO A 140 1.47 -17.49 -8.69
C PRO A 140 1.12 -17.76 -7.21
N ARG A 141 2.00 -17.36 -6.27
CA ARG A 141 1.82 -17.56 -4.83
C ARG A 141 2.03 -16.29 -4.01
N ARG A 142 2.14 -15.14 -4.67
CA ARG A 142 2.47 -13.87 -4.01
C ARG A 142 1.93 -12.69 -4.81
N VAL A 143 0.97 -11.97 -4.25
CA VAL A 143 0.35 -10.81 -4.89
C VAL A 143 0.44 -9.62 -3.95
N GLY A 144 0.83 -8.46 -4.46
CA GLY A 144 0.94 -7.28 -3.63
C GLY A 144 1.28 -6.02 -4.39
N PHE A 145 1.32 -4.92 -3.63
CA PHE A 145 1.72 -3.62 -4.15
C PHE A 145 2.31 -2.75 -3.05
N ILE A 146 3.04 -1.74 -3.48
CA ILE A 146 3.65 -0.73 -2.63
C ILE A 146 2.95 0.60 -2.86
N LEU A 147 2.58 1.27 -1.77
CA LEU A 147 2.10 2.65 -1.77
C LEU A 147 3.11 3.57 -1.14
N GLY A 148 3.37 4.68 -1.82
CA GLY A 148 4.15 5.79 -1.31
C GLY A 148 3.28 7.01 -1.06
N THR A 149 3.60 7.77 -0.03
CA THR A 149 3.05 9.11 0.17
C THR A 149 3.61 10.09 -0.85
N VAL A 150 2.71 10.92 -1.39
CA VAL A 150 3.01 12.06 -2.28
C VAL A 150 2.84 13.36 -1.51
N GLY A 151 1.83 13.42 -0.63
CA GLY A 151 1.58 14.59 0.20
C GLY A 151 0.27 14.51 0.94
N HIS A 152 -0.16 15.64 1.50
CA HIS A 152 -1.43 15.78 2.23
C HIS A 152 -1.65 14.78 3.39
N SER A 153 -0.55 14.21 3.90
CA SER A 153 -0.54 13.23 4.98
C SER A 153 0.20 13.75 6.22
N ILE A 154 -0.19 13.24 7.38
CA ILE A 154 0.49 13.50 8.67
C ILE A 154 1.76 12.65 8.86
N VAL A 155 2.00 11.74 7.92
CA VAL A 155 3.19 10.89 7.80
C VAL A 155 3.69 10.90 6.36
N SER A 156 4.99 10.71 6.18
CA SER A 156 5.64 10.51 4.88
C SER A 156 6.38 9.18 4.92
N GLY A 157 6.20 8.33 3.93
CA GLY A 157 6.78 7.00 3.89
C GLY A 157 6.08 6.07 2.91
N GLU A 158 6.29 4.78 3.14
CA GLU A 158 5.90 3.72 2.23
C GLU A 158 5.23 2.58 3.00
N GLU A 159 4.21 1.98 2.38
CA GLU A 159 3.48 0.81 2.87
C GLU A 159 3.43 -0.27 1.78
N LEU A 160 3.91 -1.47 2.10
CA LEU A 160 3.79 -2.68 1.30
C LEU A 160 2.63 -3.51 1.81
N PHE A 161 1.78 -3.96 0.89
CA PHE A 161 0.70 -4.90 1.16
C PHE A 161 0.92 -6.17 0.35
N VAL A 162 0.93 -7.34 1.01
CA VAL A 162 1.17 -8.63 0.36
C VAL A 162 0.19 -9.68 0.84
N VAL A 163 -0.34 -10.46 -0.09
CA VAL A 163 -0.94 -11.77 0.17
C VAL A 163 0.04 -12.84 -0.32
N GLU A 164 0.42 -13.75 0.59
CA GLU A 164 1.34 -14.85 0.31
C GLU A 164 0.64 -16.20 0.50
N TRP A 165 0.83 -17.14 -0.42
CA TRP A 165 0.42 -18.53 -0.27
C TRP A 165 1.67 -19.40 -0.07
N ARG A 166 1.91 -19.80 1.18
CA ARG A 166 3.12 -20.53 1.59
C ARG A 166 3.04 -22.01 1.24
N ASP A 167 4.18 -22.69 1.16
CA ASP A 167 4.26 -24.10 0.73
C ASP A 167 3.49 -25.08 1.65
N ASN A 168 3.24 -24.68 2.89
CA ASN A 168 2.42 -25.41 3.86
C ASN A 168 0.91 -25.17 3.69
N ASP A 169 0.50 -24.64 2.53
CA ASP A 169 -0.86 -24.28 2.15
C ASP A 169 -1.49 -23.11 2.93
N GLU A 170 -0.74 -22.42 3.80
CA GLU A 170 -1.25 -21.27 4.52
C GLU A 170 -1.28 -20.00 3.67
N VAL A 171 -2.36 -19.24 3.76
CA VAL A 171 -2.47 -17.91 3.15
C VAL A 171 -2.27 -16.84 4.21
N TRP A 172 -1.32 -15.96 3.97
CA TRP A 172 -0.90 -14.90 4.87
C TRP A 172 -1.14 -13.53 4.24
N PHE A 173 -1.57 -12.57 5.06
CA PHE A 173 -1.58 -11.15 4.73
C PHE A 173 -0.48 -10.46 5.51
N VAL A 174 0.42 -9.78 4.81
CA VAL A 174 1.58 -9.10 5.38
C VAL A 174 1.49 -7.62 5.02
N VAL A 175 1.68 -6.76 6.02
CA VAL A 175 1.81 -5.32 5.81
C VAL A 175 3.13 -4.86 6.41
N ARG A 176 3.98 -4.25 5.59
CA ARG A 176 5.26 -3.65 6.01
C ARG A 176 5.20 -2.16 5.76
N ALA A 177 5.74 -1.35 6.65
CA ALA A 177 5.70 0.09 6.51
C ALA A 177 6.91 0.75 7.15
N PHE A 178 7.27 1.93 6.65
CA PHE A 178 8.00 2.90 7.43
C PHE A 178 7.33 4.26 7.30
N ASP A 179 7.30 5.01 8.40
CA ASP A 179 6.72 6.35 8.41
C ASP A 179 7.63 7.33 9.12
N ARG A 180 7.78 8.51 8.53
CA ARG A 180 8.33 9.71 9.14
C ARG A 180 7.18 10.67 9.44
N PRO A 181 6.98 11.11 10.69
CA PRO A 181 5.98 12.12 11.00
C PRO A 181 6.27 13.46 10.31
N THR A 182 5.29 14.02 9.60
CA THR A 182 5.40 15.35 8.98
C THR A 182 4.97 16.47 9.95
N VAL A 183 4.16 16.13 10.96
CA VAL A 183 3.63 17.09 11.95
C VAL A 183 4.40 17.07 13.28
N PRO A 184 4.72 18.24 13.89
CA PRO A 184 5.52 18.32 15.12
C PRO A 184 4.96 17.54 16.31
N SER A 185 3.63 17.45 16.43
CA SER A 185 2.97 16.71 17.51
C SER A 185 3.18 15.20 17.43
N TYR A 186 3.34 14.63 16.23
CA TYR A 186 3.67 13.20 16.08
C TYR A 186 5.18 12.95 16.23
N ARG A 187 6.03 13.96 15.98
CA ARG A 187 7.47 13.89 16.26
C ARG A 187 7.77 13.78 17.77
N LEU A 188 6.97 14.42 18.62
CA LEU A 188 7.15 14.37 20.07
C LEU A 188 6.53 13.13 20.74
N PHE A 189 5.59 12.44 20.08
CA PHE A 189 4.81 11.36 20.68
C PHE A 189 4.76 10.13 19.77
N ALA A 190 5.87 9.38 19.70
CA ALA A 190 5.98 8.13 18.93
C ALA A 190 4.89 7.10 19.26
N SER A 191 4.33 7.13 20.48
CA SER A 191 3.19 6.29 20.88
C SER A 191 1.92 6.58 20.08
N ARG A 192 1.68 7.83 19.65
CA ARG A 192 0.53 8.18 18.79
C ARG A 192 0.70 7.63 17.38
N LEU A 193 1.92 7.68 16.84
CA LEU A 193 2.22 7.08 15.54
C LEU A 193 1.96 5.57 15.57
N ARG A 194 2.46 4.87 16.60
CA ARG A 194 2.25 3.42 16.78
C ARG A 194 0.77 3.06 16.95
N ARG A 195 -0.01 3.86 17.70
CA ARG A 195 -1.47 3.66 17.85
C ARG A 195 -2.20 3.84 16.53
N ARG A 196 -1.92 4.92 15.79
CA ARG A 196 -2.48 5.15 14.45
C ARG A 196 -2.16 3.97 13.53
N ARG A 197 -0.90 3.53 13.50
CA ARG A 197 -0.47 2.41 12.65
C ARG A 197 -1.21 1.13 12.99
N ARG A 198 -1.28 0.77 14.28
CA ARG A 198 -2.02 -0.41 14.73
C ARG A 198 -3.50 -0.36 14.33
N ALA A 199 -4.12 0.82 14.42
CA ALA A 199 -5.50 1.02 14.00
C ALA A 199 -5.66 0.78 12.48
N LEU A 200 -4.81 1.38 11.65
CA LEU A 200 -4.80 1.17 10.20
C LEU A 200 -4.57 -0.29 9.82
N PHE A 201 -3.55 -0.92 10.39
CA PHE A 201 -3.21 -2.32 10.14
C PHE A 201 -4.35 -3.27 10.52
N SER A 202 -5.03 -2.99 11.63
CA SER A 202 -6.24 -3.72 12.02
C SER A 202 -7.33 -3.54 10.97
N GLN A 203 -7.61 -2.32 10.53
CA GLN A 203 -8.61 -2.03 9.50
C GLN A 203 -8.30 -2.75 8.17
N TYR A 204 -7.04 -2.77 7.75
CA TYR A 204 -6.58 -3.48 6.55
C TYR A 204 -6.82 -4.99 6.66
N LEU A 205 -6.48 -5.59 7.81
CA LEU A 205 -6.76 -7.00 8.07
C LEU A 205 -8.25 -7.31 7.97
N ARG A 206 -9.13 -6.45 8.53
CA ARG A 206 -10.59 -6.64 8.46
C ARG A 206 -11.09 -6.60 7.02
N ALA A 207 -10.50 -5.76 6.17
CA ALA A 207 -10.88 -5.64 4.77
C ALA A 207 -10.51 -6.88 3.95
N ILE A 208 -9.38 -7.51 4.25
CA ILE A 208 -8.88 -8.68 3.52
C ILE A 208 -9.43 -9.98 4.06
N SER A 209 -9.79 -10.03 5.35
CA SER A 209 -10.16 -11.27 6.04
C SER A 209 -11.56 -11.23 6.66
N PRO A 210 -12.51 -12.04 6.15
CA PRO A 210 -13.86 -12.12 6.71
C PRO A 210 -13.87 -12.64 8.16
N LEU A 211 -12.81 -13.35 8.58
CA LEU A 211 -12.65 -13.86 9.94
C LEU A 211 -12.48 -12.76 11.00
N TYR A 212 -12.18 -11.51 10.59
CA TYR A 212 -11.89 -10.41 11.50
C TYR A 212 -12.91 -9.26 11.43
N THR A 213 -14.14 -9.52 10.97
CA THR A 213 -15.17 -8.49 10.70
C THR A 213 -15.78 -7.82 11.96
N SER A 214 -15.34 -8.12 13.19
CA SER A 214 -15.93 -7.61 14.45
C SER A 214 -15.24 -6.35 15.01
#